data_AF-A0A9D6JUE5-F1
#
_entry.id   AF-A0A9D6JUE5-F1
#
_cell.length_a   1.000
_cell.length_b   1.000
_cell.length_c   1.000
_cell.angle_alpha   90.00
_cell.angle_beta   90.00
_cell.angle_gamma   90.00
#
_symmetry.space_group_name_H-M   'P 1'
#
loop_
_entity.id
_entity.type
_entity.pdbx_description
1 polymer ?
#
loop_
_entity_poly.entity_id
_entity_poly.type
_entity_poly.pdbx_seq_one_letter_code
_entity_poly.pdbx_strand_id
1 'polypeptide(L)'
;MVQMLMLALLMLTSAGAGFYWLEPNVLNYADGVWLAFTTVATVGYGDIVPSTPASKIFAVFIVLFGYAMFSIVTANIAALFVGKEEAVLERELHADIRALAQELAALREELRRRESPLPQNEA
;
A
#
# COMPACT_ATOMS: atom_id res chain seq x y z
N MET A 1 3.66 -4.53 5.16
CA MET A 1 4.98 -4.48 4.48
C MET A 1 5.83 -5.73 4.75
N VAL A 2 6.14 -6.06 6.02
CA VAL A 2 6.94 -7.26 6.38
C VAL A 2 6.35 -8.57 5.83
N GLN A 3 5.03 -8.76 5.91
CA GLN A 3 4.36 -9.94 5.35
C GLN A 3 4.54 -10.08 3.83
N MET A 4 4.54 -8.97 3.09
CA MET A 4 4.76 -8.99 1.63
C MET A 4 6.20 -9.40 1.31
N LEU A 5 7.18 -8.95 2.10
CA LEU A 5 8.58 -9.37 1.95
C LEU A 5 8.74 -10.87 2.23
N MET A 6 8.05 -11.39 3.26
CA MET A 6 8.04 -12.82 3.54
C MET A 6 7.40 -13.63 2.41
N LEU A 7 6.29 -13.15 1.84
CA LEU A 7 5.64 -13.78 0.68
C LEU A 7 6.52 -13.71 -0.58
N ALA A 8 7.21 -12.60 -0.82
CA ALA A 8 8.16 -12.45 -1.91
C ALA A 8 9.30 -13.47 -1.79
N LEU A 9 9.87 -13.63 -0.61
CA LEU A 9 10.94 -14.58 -0.35
C LEU A 9 10.46 -16.04 -0.49
N LEU A 10 9.27 -16.34 0.03
CA LEU A 10 8.64 -17.66 -0.13
C LEU A 10 8.34 -17.97 -1.59
N MET A 11 7.81 -17.00 -2.34
CA MET A 11 7.55 -17.14 -3.77
C MET A 11 8.87 -17.37 -4.53
N LEU A 12 9.92 -16.61 -4.24
CA LEU A 12 11.21 -16.75 -4.92
C LEU A 12 11.85 -18.13 -4.68
N THR A 13 11.85 -18.58 -3.42
CA THR A 13 12.43 -19.89 -3.05
C THR A 13 11.61 -21.06 -3.57
N SER A 14 10.28 -20.98 -3.55
CA SER A 14 9.39 -21.99 -4.15
C SER A 14 9.48 -22.01 -5.68
N ALA A 15 9.57 -20.84 -6.33
CA ALA A 15 9.80 -20.74 -7.77
C ALA A 15 11.14 -21.36 -8.17
N GLY A 16 12.20 -21.12 -7.38
CA GLY A 16 13.49 -21.75 -7.60
C GLY A 16 13.44 -23.27 -7.50
N ALA A 17 12.66 -23.82 -6.57
CA ALA A 17 12.43 -25.26 -6.46
C ALA A 17 11.66 -25.80 -7.68
N GLY A 18 10.65 -25.04 -8.15
CA GLY A 18 9.91 -25.36 -9.36
C GLY A 18 10.80 -25.43 -10.59
N PHE A 19 11.67 -24.44 -10.81
CA PHE A 19 12.62 -24.44 -11.92
C PHE A 19 13.65 -25.57 -11.79
N TYR A 20 14.19 -25.83 -10.60
CA TYR A 20 15.10 -26.95 -10.37
C TYR A 20 14.47 -28.31 -10.75
N TRP A 21 13.15 -28.47 -10.57
CA TRP A 21 12.46 -29.71 -10.93
C TRP A 21 12.01 -29.77 -12.39
N LEU A 22 11.64 -28.64 -12.99
CA LEU A 22 11.04 -28.56 -14.33
C LEU A 22 12.06 -28.30 -15.45
N GLU A 23 13.23 -27.73 -15.13
CA GLU A 23 14.22 -27.30 -16.11
C GLU A 23 15.51 -28.15 -16.02
N PRO A 24 15.80 -28.99 -17.03
CA PRO A 24 16.97 -29.87 -17.02
C PRO A 24 18.32 -29.15 -17.00
N ASN A 25 18.37 -27.91 -17.49
CA ASN A 25 19.59 -27.10 -17.53
C ASN A 25 19.92 -26.44 -16.18
N VAL A 26 19.01 -26.52 -15.20
CA VAL A 26 19.23 -26.03 -13.84
C VAL A 26 19.90 -27.15 -13.04
N LEU A 27 21.23 -27.06 -12.87
CA LEU A 27 22.03 -28.15 -12.31
C LEU A 27 21.94 -28.24 -10.79
N ASN A 28 21.63 -27.14 -10.11
CA ASN A 28 21.50 -27.08 -8.67
C ASN A 28 20.36 -26.13 -8.26
N TYR A 29 19.94 -26.18 -6.99
CA TYR A 29 18.85 -25.34 -6.49
C TYR A 29 19.15 -23.83 -6.58
N ALA A 30 20.41 -23.43 -6.40
CA ALA A 30 20.80 -22.02 -6.47
C ALA A 30 20.61 -21.46 -7.89
N ASP A 31 20.92 -22.25 -8.93
CA ASP A 31 20.64 -21.92 -10.32
C ASP A 31 19.13 -21.74 -10.57
N GLY A 32 18.30 -22.54 -9.91
CA GLY A 32 16.84 -22.43 -9.98
C GLY A 32 16.34 -21.14 -9.34
N VAL A 33 16.85 -20.80 -8.16
CA VAL A 33 16.56 -19.53 -7.48
C VAL A 33 17.05 -18.33 -8.29
N TRP A 34 18.23 -18.46 -8.92
CA TRP A 34 18.77 -17.44 -9.82
C TRP A 34 17.89 -17.22 -11.05
N LEU A 35 17.44 -18.31 -11.70
CA LEU A 35 16.49 -18.24 -12.80
C LEU A 35 15.17 -17.60 -12.37
N ALA A 36 14.63 -17.97 -11.20
CA ALA A 36 13.43 -17.35 -10.65
C ALA A 36 13.64 -15.84 -10.39
N PHE A 37 14.78 -15.47 -9.81
CA PHE A 37 15.11 -14.08 -9.49
C PHE A 37 15.18 -13.21 -10.74
N THR A 38 15.96 -13.64 -11.73
CA THR A 38 16.14 -12.91 -13.00
C THR A 38 14.85 -12.83 -13.80
N THR A 39 13.98 -13.84 -13.71
CA THR A 39 12.65 -13.87 -14.34
C THR A 39 11.69 -12.88 -13.67
N VAL A 40 11.56 -12.92 -12.33
CA VAL A 40 10.67 -12.01 -11.59
C VAL A 40 11.15 -10.57 -11.68
N ALA A 41 12.47 -10.34 -11.67
CA ALA A 41 13.06 -9.02 -11.87
C ALA A 41 12.98 -8.53 -13.34
N THR A 42 12.50 -9.36 -14.27
CA THR A 42 12.42 -9.06 -15.71
C THR A 42 13.77 -8.76 -16.38
N VAL A 43 14.88 -9.17 -15.75
CA VAL A 43 16.24 -8.92 -16.23
C VAL A 43 16.61 -9.90 -17.34
N GLY A 44 16.40 -11.20 -17.11
CA GLY A 44 16.61 -12.26 -18.10
C GLY A 44 17.99 -12.22 -18.79
N TYR A 45 19.08 -12.40 -18.05
CA TYR A 45 20.45 -12.37 -18.60
C TYR A 45 20.68 -13.38 -19.74
N GLY A 46 19.90 -14.47 -19.79
CA GLY A 46 19.96 -15.47 -20.85
C GLY A 46 21.03 -16.54 -20.64
N ASP A 47 21.71 -16.52 -19.49
CA ASP A 47 22.65 -17.53 -19.03
C ASP A 47 21.95 -18.85 -18.67
N ILE A 48 20.79 -18.76 -18.01
CA ILE A 48 19.89 -19.88 -17.75
C ILE A 48 18.52 -19.48 -18.24
N VAL A 49 17.88 -20.33 -19.05
CA VAL A 49 16.55 -20.06 -19.62
C VAL A 49 15.66 -21.30 -19.58
N PRO A 50 14.32 -21.14 -19.43
CA PRO A 50 13.40 -22.26 -19.52
C PRO A 50 13.42 -22.84 -20.94
N SER A 51 13.86 -24.10 -21.08
CA SER A 51 13.94 -24.78 -22.38
C SER A 51 12.73 -25.66 -22.64
N THR A 52 12.16 -26.28 -21.60
CA THR A 52 11.05 -27.23 -21.72
C THR A 52 9.68 -26.53 -21.83
N PRO A 53 8.67 -27.14 -22.47
CA PRO A 53 7.32 -26.58 -22.48
C PRO A 53 6.76 -26.35 -21.07
N ALA A 54 7.05 -27.27 -20.14
CA ALA A 54 6.57 -27.19 -18.77
C ALA A 54 7.22 -26.03 -17.99
N SER A 55 8.55 -25.87 -18.09
CA SER A 55 9.26 -24.76 -17.44
C SER A 55 8.89 -23.40 -18.03
N LYS A 56 8.60 -23.32 -19.34
CA LYS A 56 8.10 -22.11 -20.00
C LYS A 56 6.71 -21.71 -19.50
N ILE A 57 5.77 -22.66 -19.42
CA ILE A 57 4.43 -22.39 -18.87
C ILE A 57 4.54 -21.95 -17.40
N PHE A 58 5.39 -22.60 -16.63
CA PHE A 58 5.66 -22.22 -15.24
C PHE A 58 6.22 -20.80 -15.13
N ALA A 59 7.19 -20.42 -15.97
CA ALA A 59 7.74 -19.07 -16.00
C ALA A 59 6.68 -17.99 -16.26
N VAL A 60 5.71 -18.25 -17.14
CA VAL A 60 4.59 -17.32 -17.39
C VAL A 60 3.80 -17.06 -16.10
N PHE A 61 3.48 -18.10 -15.33
CA PHE A 61 2.79 -17.93 -14.05
C PHE A 61 3.63 -17.13 -13.05
N ILE A 62 4.94 -17.43 -12.95
CA ILE A 62 5.85 -16.69 -12.05
C ILE A 62 5.89 -15.20 -12.40
N VAL A 63 5.93 -14.84 -13.68
CA VAL A 63 5.88 -13.44 -14.12
C VAL A 63 4.56 -12.77 -13.71
N LEU A 64 3.42 -13.43 -13.93
CA LEU A 64 2.10 -12.89 -13.53
C LEU A 64 2.02 -12.65 -12.02
N PHE A 65 2.49 -13.59 -11.21
CA PHE A 65 2.55 -13.43 -9.75
C PHE A 65 3.52 -12.31 -9.33
N GLY A 66 4.67 -12.18 -9.99
CA GLY A 66 5.64 -11.12 -9.74
C GLY A 66 5.02 -9.73 -9.97
N TYR A 67 4.30 -9.56 -11.08
CA TYR A 67 3.58 -8.33 -11.39
C TYR A 67 2.47 -8.03 -10.37
N ALA A 68 1.68 -9.04 -9.99
CA ALA A 68 0.64 -8.86 -8.97
C ALA A 68 1.23 -8.37 -7.64
N MET A 69 2.36 -8.95 -7.22
CA MET A 69 3.05 -8.53 -6.00
C MET A 69 3.60 -7.10 -6.11
N PHE A 70 4.21 -6.74 -7.24
CA PHE A 70 4.70 -5.39 -7.49
C PHE A 70 3.58 -4.33 -7.46
N SER A 71 2.42 -4.66 -8.03
CA SER A 71 1.22 -3.83 -8.00
C SER A 71 0.75 -3.57 -6.56
N ILE A 72 0.70 -4.62 -5.73
CA ILE A 72 0.30 -4.50 -4.32
C ILE A 72 1.29 -3.63 -3.54
N VAL A 73 2.60 -3.78 -3.77
CA VAL A 73 3.61 -2.93 -3.12
C VAL A 73 3.39 -1.46 -3.49
N THR A 74 3.15 -1.17 -4.77
CA THR A 74 2.86 0.18 -5.26
C THR A 74 1.60 0.75 -4.62
N ALA A 75 0.52 -0.04 -4.54
CA ALA A 75 -0.74 0.36 -3.91
C ALA A 75 -0.57 0.64 -2.41
N ASN A 76 0.22 -0.17 -1.70
CA ASN A 76 0.53 0.08 -0.28
C ASN A 76 1.30 1.38 -0.08
N ILE A 77 2.27 1.67 -0.95
CA ILE A 77 3.01 2.94 -0.90
C ILE A 77 2.04 4.10 -1.13
N ALA A 78 1.21 4.04 -2.16
CA ALA A 78 0.21 5.07 -2.43
C ALA A 78 -0.75 5.29 -1.25
N ALA A 79 -1.24 4.21 -0.62
CA ALA A 79 -2.09 4.29 0.55
C ALA A 79 -1.42 4.97 1.77
N LEU A 80 -0.10 4.81 1.93
CA LEU A 80 0.65 5.51 2.98
C LEU A 80 0.72 7.03 2.73
N PHE A 81 0.74 7.47 1.47
CA PHE A 81 0.69 8.90 1.15
C PHE A 81 -0.71 9.46 1.38
N VAL A 82 -1.75 8.79 0.85
CA VAL A 82 -3.15 9.22 0.99
C VAL A 82 -3.57 9.27 2.46
N GLY A 83 -3.24 8.25 3.25
CA GLY A 83 -3.62 8.22 4.67
C GLY A 83 -2.96 9.33 5.50
N LYS A 84 -1.82 9.88 5.08
CA LYS A 84 -1.22 11.05 5.72
C LYS A 84 -1.97 12.34 5.39
N GLU A 85 -2.39 12.50 4.14
CA GLU A 85 -3.18 13.66 3.72
C GLU A 85 -4.56 13.66 4.39
N GLU A 86 -5.25 12.52 4.42
CA GLU A 86 -6.53 12.38 5.12
C GLU A 86 -6.40 12.72 6.61
N ALA A 87 -5.36 12.24 7.29
CA ALA A 87 -5.14 12.54 8.70
C ALA A 87 -4.85 14.03 8.98
N VAL A 88 -4.25 14.76 8.04
CA VAL A 88 -4.06 16.22 8.15
C VAL A 88 -5.40 16.93 7.92
N LEU A 89 -6.11 16.57 6.87
CA LEU A 89 -7.41 17.17 6.52
C LEU A 89 -8.44 16.98 7.65
N GLU A 90 -8.50 15.80 8.25
CA GLU A 90 -9.36 15.52 9.40
C GLU A 90 -9.02 16.41 10.60
N ARG A 91 -7.72 16.65 10.86
CA ARG A 91 -7.29 17.51 11.98
C ARG A 91 -7.68 18.97 11.75
N GLU A 92 -7.51 19.47 10.53
CA GLU A 92 -7.92 20.82 10.14
C GLU A 92 -9.44 20.99 10.24
N LEU A 93 -10.21 20.07 9.67
CA LEU A 93 -11.67 20.08 9.76
C LEU A 93 -12.16 20.06 11.22
N HIS A 94 -11.55 19.22 12.07
CA HIS A 94 -11.89 19.20 13.50
C HIS A 94 -11.50 20.49 14.23
N ALA A 95 -10.43 21.16 13.83
CA ALA A 95 -10.05 22.45 14.38
C ALA A 95 -11.07 23.53 13.99
N ASP A 96 -11.46 23.57 12.72
CA ASP A 96 -12.44 24.53 12.20
C ASP A 96 -13.82 24.34 12.84
N ILE A 97 -14.30 23.10 12.98
CA ILE A 97 -15.56 22.80 13.67
C ILE A 97 -15.54 23.34 15.11
N ARG A 98 -14.43 23.16 15.83
CA ARG A 98 -14.30 23.67 17.20
C ARG A 98 -14.27 25.19 17.24
N ALA A 99 -13.57 25.83 16.30
CA ALA A 99 -13.51 27.29 16.20
C ALA A 99 -14.90 27.89 15.93
N LEU A 100 -15.64 27.34 14.96
CA LEU A 100 -17.01 27.75 14.65
C LEU A 100 -17.96 27.52 15.84
N ALA A 101 -17.83 26.41 16.56
CA ALA A 101 -18.63 26.14 17.74
C ALA A 101 -18.38 27.18 18.86
N GLN A 102 -17.14 27.63 19.03
CA GLN A 102 -16.79 28.69 19.98
C GLN A 102 -17.35 30.05 19.55
N GLU A 103 -17.28 30.39 18.26
CA GLU A 103 -17.83 31.64 17.73
C GLU A 103 -19.35 31.71 17.90
N LEU A 104 -20.07 30.61 17.61
CA LEU A 104 -21.50 30.50 17.85
C LEU A 104 -21.86 30.66 19.33
N ALA A 105 -21.06 30.11 20.25
CA ALA A 105 -21.27 30.27 21.69
C ALA A 105 -21.09 31.72 22.14
N ALA A 106 -20.06 32.41 21.64
CA ALA A 106 -19.82 33.82 21.94
C ALA A 106 -20.95 34.72 21.40
N LEU A 107 -21.39 34.49 20.16
CA LEU A 107 -22.45 35.28 19.53
C LEU A 107 -23.80 35.09 20.23
N ARG A 108 -24.12 33.86 20.66
CA ARG A 108 -25.32 33.57 21.46
C ARG A 108 -25.33 34.31 22.79
N GLU A 109 -24.18 34.41 23.46
CA GLU A 109 -24.08 35.16 24.71
C GLU A 109 -24.20 36.68 24.49
N GLU A 110 -23.65 37.23 23.39
CA GLU A 110 -23.83 38.65 23.04
C GLU A 110 -25.30 38.98 22.74
N LEU A 111 -26.00 38.13 21.99
CA LEU A 111 -27.44 38.28 21.73
C LEU A 111 -28.23 38.25 23.05
N ARG A 112 -27.94 37.31 23.95
CA ARG A 112 -28.59 37.21 25.26
C ARG A 112 -28.35 38.46 26.14
N ARG A 113 -27.16 39.07 26.05
CA ARG A 113 -26.89 40.36 26.72
C ARG A 113 -27.71 41.50 26.13
N ARG A 114 -27.91 41.54 24.81
CA ARG A 114 -28.74 42.56 24.14
C ARG A 114 -30.24 42.36 24.40
N GLU A 115 -30.70 41.12 24.53
CA GLU A 115 -32.09 40.78 24.83
C GLU A 115 -32.45 40.86 26.33
N SER A 116 -31.48 41.09 27.23
CA SER A 116 -31.81 41.42 28.62
C SER A 116 -32.62 42.71 28.65
N PRO A 117 -33.87 42.69 29.14
CA PRO A 117 -34.75 43.85 29.08
C PRO A 117 -34.08 45.02 29.80
N LEU A 118 -34.01 46.17 29.13
CA LEU A 118 -33.73 47.46 29.77
C LEU A 118 -34.52 47.50 31.08
N PRO A 119 -33.90 47.80 32.23
CA PRO A 119 -34.63 47.92 33.47
C PRO A 119 -35.82 48.84 33.19
N GLN A 120 -37.02 48.26 33.28
CA GLN A 120 -38.26 49.00 33.33
C GLN A 120 -38.10 49.90 34.55
N ASN A 121 -37.62 51.13 34.34
CA ASN A 121 -37.63 52.12 35.38
C ASN A 121 -39.10 52.46 35.55
N GLU A 122 -39.66 51.83 36.58
CA GLU A 122 -41.03 51.96 37.03
C GLU A 122 -41.36 53.45 37.26
N ALA A 123 -42.58 53.80 36.85
CA ALA A 123 -43.47 54.84 37.39
C ALA A 123 -42.95 56.30 37.50
#